data_AF-A0A2V6YLF9-F1
#
_entry.id   AF-A0A2V6YLF9-F1
#
_cell.length_a   1.000
_cell.length_b   1.000
_cell.length_c   1.000
_cell.angle_alpha   90.00
_cell.angle_beta   90.00
_cell.angle_gamma   90.00
#
_symmetry.space_group_name_H-M   'P 1'
#
loop_
_entity.id
_entity.type
_entity.pdbx_description
1 polymer ?
#
loop_
_entity_poly.entity_id
_entity_poly.type
_entity_poly.pdbx_seq_one_letter_code
_entity_poly.pdbx_strand_id
1 'polypeptide(L)' 'MTTFLMLPPQTPTTRGWASRLASALPRLSVVVAETEAEAARAVGDAEAAFGTMPDALIRDARRLRWLQAPQAA' A
#
# COMPACT_ATOMS: atom_id res chain seq x y z
N MET A 1 -14.41 -3.60 2.72
CA MET A 1 -13.91 -2.31 2.21
C MET A 1 -12.51 -2.57 1.70
N THR A 2 -12.19 -2.20 0.46
CA THR A 2 -10.90 -2.57 -0.14
C THR A 2 -9.78 -1.72 0.44
N THR A 3 -8.71 -2.39 0.89
CA THR A 3 -7.53 -1.73 1.46
C THR A 3 -6.42 -1.64 0.41
N PHE A 4 -5.95 -0.43 0.16
CA PHE A 4 -4.81 -0.13 -0.69
C PHE A 4 -3.63 0.36 0.16
N LEU A 5 -2.57 -0.44 0.22
CA LEU A 5 -1.38 -0.16 1.01
C LEU A 5 -0.29 0.48 0.15
N MET A 6 0.15 1.67 0.53
CA MET A 6 1.36 2.28 -0.02
C MET A 6 2.54 1.98 0.91
N LEU A 7 3.51 1.22 0.39
CA LEU A 7 4.68 0.75 1.13
C LEU A 7 5.74 1.87 1.25
N PRO A 8 6.53 1.90 2.34
CA PRO A 8 7.64 2.81 2.49
C PRO A 8 8.78 2.50 1.50
N PRO A 9 9.71 3.44 1.27
CA PRO A 9 9.72 4.81 1.80
C PRO A 9 8.69 5.72 1.12
N GLN A 10 8.12 6.66 1.87
CA GLN A 10 7.22 7.68 1.32
C GLN A 10 7.96 8.93 0.86
N THR A 11 7.49 9.51 -0.23
CA THR A 11 7.93 10.81 -0.74
C THR A 11 6.76 11.80 -0.68
N PRO A 12 7.00 13.12 -0.81
CA PRO A 12 5.92 14.09 -0.97
C PRO A 12 4.96 13.72 -2.12
N THR A 13 5.48 13.14 -3.19
CA THR A 13 4.69 12.67 -4.34
C THR A 13 3.74 11.53 -3.97
N THR A 14 4.22 10.49 -3.29
CA THR A 14 3.38 9.34 -2.92
C THR A 14 2.30 9.73 -1.90
N ARG A 15 2.63 10.60 -0.93
CA ARG A 15 1.62 11.21 -0.04
C ARG A 15 0.59 12.04 -0.80
N GLY A 16 1.02 12.81 -1.80
CA GLY A 16 0.13 13.55 -2.69
C GLY A 16 -0.82 12.65 -3.46
N TRP A 17 -0.35 11.50 -3.96
CA TRP A 17 -1.18 10.50 -4.61
C TRP A 17 -2.17 9.86 -3.65
N ALA A 18 -1.74 9.50 -2.45
CA ALA A 18 -2.61 8.93 -1.42
C ALA A 18 -3.80 9.84 -1.10
N SER A 19 -3.53 11.14 -0.92
CA SER A 19 -4.57 12.14 -0.68
C SER A 19 -5.57 12.21 -1.84
N ARG A 20 -5.08 12.27 -3.08
CA ARG A 20 -5.94 12.29 -4.28
C ARG A 20 -6.77 11.00 -4.43
N LEU A 21 -6.18 9.83 -4.15
CA LEU A 21 -6.86 8.54 -4.19
C LEU A 21 -7.98 8.47 -3.15
N ALA A 22 -7.70 8.86 -1.90
CA ALA A 22 -8.69 8.88 -0.84
C ALA A 22 -9.87 9.82 -1.16
N SER A 23 -9.58 10.98 -1.77
CA SER A 23 -10.63 11.91 -2.22
C SER A 23 -11.44 11.37 -3.40
N ALA A 24 -10.80 10.76 -4.39
CA ALA A 24 -11.47 10.25 -5.59
C ALA A 24 -12.26 8.95 -5.35
N LEU A 25 -11.82 8.14 -4.39
CA LEU A 25 -12.39 6.82 -4.08
C LEU A 25 -12.71 6.70 -2.57
N PRO A 26 -13.80 7.31 -2.07
CA PRO A 26 -14.11 7.32 -0.63
C PRO A 26 -14.37 5.94 -0.01
N ARG A 27 -14.63 4.92 -0.83
CA ARG A 27 -14.81 3.52 -0.40
C ARG A 27 -13.50 2.73 -0.38
N LEU A 28 -12.39 3.32 -0.82
CA LEU A 28 -11.06 2.74 -0.75
C LEU A 28 -10.40 3.18 0.55
N SER A 29 -9.98 2.23 1.39
CA SER A 29 -9.14 2.53 2.53
C SER A 29 -7.70 2.65 2.07
N VAL A 30 -7.20 3.89 1.94
CA VAL A 30 -5.82 4.16 1.55
C VAL A 30 -4.96 4.20 2.81
N VAL A 31 -4.05 3.23 2.95
CA VAL A 31 -3.10 3.16 4.05
C VAL A 31 -1.73 3.58 3.53
N VAL A 32 -1.16 4.64 4.11
CA VAL A 32 0.19 5.11 3.80
C VAL A 32 1.10 4.67 4.94
N ALA A 33 1.91 3.63 4.71
CA ALA A 33 2.90 3.20 5.69
C ALA A 33 4.17 4.04 5.55
N GLU A 34 4.53 4.75 6.61
CA GLU A 34 5.77 5.53 6.72
C GLU A 34 6.94 4.64 7.16
N THR A 35 6.66 3.50 7.79
CA THR A 35 7.67 2.54 8.27
C THR A 35 7.35 1.10 7.88
N GLU A 36 8.37 0.23 7.89
CA GLU A 36 8.20 -1.21 7.65
C GLU A 36 7.25 -1.85 8.68
N ALA A 37 7.30 -1.40 9.94
CA ALA A 37 6.42 -1.89 11.00
C ALA A 37 4.95 -1.49 10.79
N GLU A 38 4.68 -0.35 10.14
CA GLU A 38 3.33 0.03 9.72
C GLU A 38 2.85 -0.82 8.54
N ALA A 39 3.72 -1.05 7.56
CA ALA A 39 3.42 -1.92 6.44
C ALA A 39 3.09 -3.35 6.90
N ALA A 40 3.89 -3.92 7.82
CA ALA A 40 3.66 -5.24 8.38
C ALA A 40 2.32 -5.37 9.11
N ARG A 41 1.86 -4.32 9.79
CA ARG A 41 0.55 -4.32 10.45
C ARG A 41 -0.62 -4.28 9.46
N ALA A 42 -0.44 -3.61 8.32
CA ALA A 42 -1.51 -3.39 7.35
C ALA A 42 -1.56 -4.45 6.24
N VAL A 43 -0.45 -5.13 5.93
CA VAL A 43 -0.32 -5.98 4.74
C VAL A 43 -1.29 -7.18 4.75
N GLY A 44 -1.65 -7.69 5.93
CA GLY A 44 -2.58 -8.82 6.05
C GLY A 44 -3.97 -8.54 5.49
N ASP A 45 -4.41 -7.28 5.58
CA ASP A 45 -5.72 -6.84 5.11
C ASP A 45 -5.66 -6.15 3.74
N ALA A 46 -4.46 -5.87 3.22
CA ALA A 46 -4.27 -5.21 1.94
C ALA A 46 -4.72 -6.11 0.79
N GLU A 47 -5.67 -5.63 -0.01
CA GLU A 47 -6.10 -6.28 -1.24
C GLU A 47 -5.27 -5.80 -2.44
N ALA A 48 -4.69 -4.62 -2.32
CA ALA A 48 -3.78 -4.04 -3.29
C ALA A 48 -2.64 -3.29 -2.62
N ALA A 49 -1.47 -3.26 -3.25
CA ALA A 49 -0.32 -2.54 -2.75
C ALA A 49 0.45 -1.79 -3.85
N PHE A 50 1.06 -0.67 -3.46
CA PHE A 50 2.00 0.10 -4.26
C PHE A 50 3.35 0.18 -3.55
N GLY A 51 4.43 -0.14 -4.26
CA GLY A 51 5.80 -0.07 -3.75
C GLY A 51 6.57 -1.38 -3.92
N THR A 52 7.76 -1.44 -3.33
CA THR A 52 8.60 -2.64 -3.35
C THR A 52 8.22 -3.54 -2.17
N MET A 53 7.74 -4.75 -2.45
CA MET A 53 7.31 -5.71 -1.43
C MET A 53 8.48 -6.61 -1.02
N PRO A 54 8.96 -6.58 0.24
CA PRO A 54 9.93 -7.53 0.75
C PRO A 54 9.31 -8.92 0.94
N ASP A 55 10.11 -9.98 0.81
CA ASP A 55 9.68 -11.39 0.97
C ASP A 55 8.93 -11.66 2.28
N ALA A 56 9.32 -11.00 3.37
CA ALA A 56 8.65 -11.13 4.66
C ALA A 56 7.20 -10.65 4.60
N LEU A 57 6.95 -9.50 3.94
CA LEU A 57 5.59 -8.96 3.79
C LEU A 57 4.75 -9.79 2.83
N ILE A 58 5.35 -10.38 1.79
CA ILE A 58 4.63 -11.27 0.85
C ILE A 58 3.99 -12.45 1.59
N ARG A 59 4.69 -13.04 2.57
CA ARG A 59 4.16 -14.17 3.34
C ARG A 59 2.93 -13.81 4.17
N ASP A 60 2.86 -12.57 4.62
CA ASP A 60 1.76 -12.06 5.45
C ASP A 60 0.64 -11.41 4.63
N ALA A 61 0.84 -11.18 3.33
CA ALA A 61 -0.09 -10.54 2.39
C ALA A 61 -1.26 -11.45 1.96
N ARG A 62 -2.02 -11.98 2.93
CA ARG A 62 -3.03 -13.04 2.75
C ARG A 62 -4.16 -12.69 1.78
N ARG A 63 -4.42 -11.40 1.57
CA ARG A 63 -5.54 -10.90 0.74
C ARG A 63 -5.07 -10.18 -0.51
N LEU A 64 -3.76 -10.10 -0.76
CA LEU A 64 -3.20 -9.31 -1.83
C LEU A 64 -3.55 -9.91 -3.19
N ARG A 65 -4.20 -9.10 -4.03
CA ARG A 65 -4.63 -9.48 -5.39
C ARG A 65 -3.92 -8.66 -6.46
N TRP A 66 -3.40 -7.50 -6.09
CA TRP A 66 -2.72 -6.60 -7.02
C TRP A 66 -1.51 -5.94 -6.36
N LEU A 67 -0.37 -5.97 -7.04
CA LEU A 67 0.86 -5.34 -6.60
C LEU A 67 1.39 -4.50 -7.77
N GLN A 68 1.52 -3.18 -7.56
CA GLN A 68 2.18 -2.29 -8.50
C GLN A 68 3.54 -1.91 -7.91
N ALA A 69 4.61 -2.39 -8.55
CA ALA A 69 5.98 -2.03 -8.20
C ALA A 69 6.42 -0.83 -9.05
N PRO A 70 7.04 0.22 -8.48
CA PRO A 70 7.47 1.40 -9.23
C PRO A 70 8.44 1.11 -10.38
N GLN A 71 9.22 0.01 -10.28
CA GLN A 71 10.18 -0.43 -11.29
C GLN A 71 9.56 -1.30 -12.39
N ALA A 72 8.29 -1.70 -12.24
CA ALA A 72 7.58 -2.57 -13.17
C ALA A 72 6.61 -1.78 -14.09
N ALA A 73 6.79 -0.46 -14.20
CA ALA A 73 5.96 0.45 -14.99
C ALA A 73 6.63 0.85 -16.31
#